data_AF-A0A2T4H9P8-F1
#
_entry.id   AF-A0A2T4H9P8-F1
#
_cell.length_a   1.000
_cell.length_b   1.000
_cell.length_c   1.000
_cell.angle_alpha   90.00
_cell.angle_beta   90.00
_cell.angle_gamma   90.00
#
_symmetry.space_group_name_H-M   'P 1'
#
loop_
_entity.id
_entity.type
_entity.pdbx_description
1 polymer ?
#
loop_
_entity_poly.entity_id
_entity_poly.type
_entity_poly.pdbx_seq_one_letter_code
_entity_poly.pdbx_strand_id
1 'polypeptide(L)'
;MAATTSKIDDSMPARISSDCPEEIREVLYHAWGHDRSGLKKLLKTTGKATAQDPKTGETPLHAAIRACGPASPDDDGQEEDGSVEEAKDIVHDLFLQGAIWNDVDSNNETPGCLALRLGRKSLYQLCIEAGVRAELLFALMGDYEELSSGSEDGDEEMEVQQDDDEEAPQLVSTEDVEPTVEEPKFIPPDAKEKQVTSEEYLNSKLVYDDAKLVDSDLNGVMMAWETDIMRRSVAALIPDSAPGKRILNIGFGMGIVDGMFAELKPSRHHIIEAHPSVLEHLSKDESKFGPSWEKSGPEEGAFKVHKGKWQDIVPKLLEDGEIYDAIYFDTFGEDYSQLRYFFSECIIGIMDQEGKFSFFNGLGADRKICYDVYTKVVEMQCADASLDVEWEESDVDMSGLEKAGEGEWEGVRRRYWTLDSKPFEGAAVLRYAVGTSNRLQTVLINPKKNTSKSRCPPPMMVATIWNKLTYFTEYRLPICTFMG
;
A
#
# COMPACT_ATOMS: atom_id res chain seq x y z
N MET A 1 1.24 13.42 33.71
CA MET A 1 2.51 12.73 33.96
C MET A 1 2.85 11.99 32.69
N ALA A 2 3.98 12.30 32.05
CA ALA A 2 4.40 11.62 30.83
C ALA A 2 4.48 10.12 31.11
N ALA A 3 3.78 9.31 30.31
CA ALA A 3 4.01 7.88 30.30
C ALA A 3 5.46 7.68 29.83
N THR A 4 6.34 7.39 30.78
CA THR A 4 7.67 6.86 30.48
C THR A 4 7.44 5.56 29.73
N THR A 5 7.65 5.55 28.42
CA THR A 5 7.84 4.31 27.67
C THR A 5 8.96 3.57 28.37
N SER A 6 8.63 2.43 28.99
CA SER A 6 9.64 1.58 29.61
C SER A 6 10.67 1.24 28.54
N LYS A 7 11.93 1.59 28.77
CA LYS A 7 13.02 1.28 27.85
C LYS A 7 12.97 -0.23 27.52
N ILE A 8 12.84 -0.57 26.24
CA ILE A 8 12.80 -1.95 25.77
C ILE A 8 14.12 -2.64 26.19
N ASP A 9 14.02 -3.81 26.83
CA ASP A 9 15.18 -4.61 27.23
C ASP A 9 15.67 -5.44 26.04
N ASP A 10 16.65 -4.94 25.30
CA ASP A 10 17.22 -5.62 24.13
C ASP A 10 18.22 -6.75 24.48
N SER A 11 18.32 -7.17 25.75
CA SER A 11 19.25 -8.26 26.13
C SER A 11 18.78 -9.62 25.62
N MET A 12 19.74 -10.48 25.25
CA MET A 12 19.46 -11.83 24.74
C MET A 12 18.54 -12.66 25.65
N PRO A 13 18.70 -12.70 26.99
CA PRO A 13 17.80 -13.46 27.86
C PRO A 13 16.37 -12.89 27.95
N ALA A 14 16.18 -11.61 27.61
CA ALA A 14 14.85 -10.99 27.56
C ALA A 14 14.12 -11.31 26.24
N ARG A 15 14.87 -11.64 25.18
CA ARG A 15 14.33 -11.84 23.81
C ARG A 15 14.31 -13.28 23.37
N ILE A 16 15.21 -14.12 23.87
CA ILE A 16 15.21 -15.56 23.63
C ILE A 16 14.83 -16.21 24.96
N SER A 17 13.59 -16.68 25.05
CA SER A 17 13.03 -17.17 26.30
C SER A 17 13.67 -18.48 26.75
N SER A 18 13.70 -18.71 28.06
CA SER A 18 14.16 -19.97 28.66
C SER A 18 13.32 -21.18 28.23
N ASP A 19 12.10 -20.92 27.76
CA ASP A 19 11.12 -21.94 27.36
C ASP A 19 11.11 -22.16 25.83
N CYS A 20 11.89 -21.37 25.08
CA CYS A 20 12.03 -21.50 23.62
C CYS A 20 12.44 -22.93 23.23
N PRO A 21 11.77 -23.59 22.28
CA PRO A 21 12.19 -24.90 21.80
C PRO A 21 13.67 -24.91 21.37
N GLU A 22 14.41 -25.96 21.73
CA GLU A 22 15.88 -26.01 21.51
C GLU A 22 16.26 -25.78 20.04
N GLU A 23 15.48 -26.33 19.11
CA GLU A 23 15.74 -26.17 17.68
C GLU A 23 15.53 -24.74 17.17
N ILE A 24 14.65 -23.96 17.80
CA ILE A 24 14.44 -22.54 17.47
C ILE A 24 15.55 -21.72 18.12
N ARG A 25 15.81 -22.00 19.40
CA ARG A 25 16.86 -21.35 20.19
C ARG A 25 18.23 -21.44 19.54
N GLU A 26 18.58 -22.61 18.99
CA GLU A 26 19.86 -22.81 18.29
C GLU A 26 20.00 -21.84 17.11
N VAL A 27 18.97 -21.72 16.26
CA VAL A 27 18.96 -20.78 15.12
C VAL A 27 19.08 -19.33 15.62
N LEU A 28 18.31 -18.95 16.64
CA LEU A 28 18.34 -17.60 17.19
C LEU A 28 19.71 -17.25 17.79
N TYR A 29 20.40 -18.19 18.45
CA TYR A 29 21.75 -17.98 18.97
C TYR A 29 22.80 -17.84 17.86
N HIS A 30 22.70 -18.62 16.78
CA HIS A 30 23.59 -18.44 15.64
C HIS A 30 23.37 -17.09 14.93
N ALA A 31 22.12 -16.66 14.79
CA ALA A 31 21.79 -15.36 14.23
C ALA A 31 22.29 -14.21 15.14
N TRP A 32 22.05 -14.30 16.45
CA TRP A 32 22.52 -13.32 17.43
C TRP A 32 24.05 -13.22 17.50
N GLY A 33 24.75 -14.35 17.43
CA GLY A 33 26.21 -14.37 17.44
C GLY A 33 26.86 -14.05 16.10
N HIS A 34 26.08 -13.70 15.08
CA HIS A 34 26.51 -13.54 13.69
C HIS A 34 27.34 -14.73 13.14
N ASP A 35 27.10 -15.94 13.65
CA ASP A 35 27.78 -17.16 13.19
C ASP A 35 27.18 -17.66 11.88
N ARG A 36 27.64 -17.05 10.79
CA ARG A 36 27.19 -17.36 9.42
C ARG A 36 27.42 -18.82 9.05
N SER A 37 28.50 -19.44 9.52
CA SER A 37 28.84 -20.83 9.18
C SER A 37 27.92 -21.83 9.88
N GLY A 38 27.62 -21.60 11.17
CA GLY A 38 26.65 -22.38 11.93
C GLY A 38 25.24 -22.21 11.35
N LEU A 39 24.81 -20.96 11.13
CA LEU A 39 23.49 -20.64 10.61
C LEU A 39 23.24 -21.29 9.23
N LYS A 40 24.20 -21.22 8.30
CA LYS A 40 24.09 -21.87 6.98
C LYS A 40 23.88 -23.38 7.03
N LYS A 41 24.30 -24.07 8.09
CA LYS A 41 24.04 -25.51 8.23
C LYS A 41 22.60 -25.76 8.64
N LEU A 42 22.05 -24.92 9.51
CA LEU A 42 20.68 -25.01 10.01
C LEU A 42 19.65 -24.62 8.94
N LEU A 43 19.94 -23.56 8.17
CA LEU A 43 19.06 -23.06 7.11
C LEU A 43 18.88 -24.03 5.93
N LYS A 44 19.62 -25.15 5.88
CA LYS A 44 19.38 -26.22 4.88
C LYS A 44 18.04 -26.93 5.09
N THR A 45 17.47 -26.82 6.29
CA THR A 45 16.17 -27.37 6.63
C THR A 45 15.12 -26.28 6.43
N THR A 46 14.06 -26.60 5.68
CA THR A 46 12.95 -25.69 5.41
C THR A 46 12.32 -25.16 6.71
N GLY A 47 11.91 -23.89 6.70
CA GLY A 47 11.22 -23.25 7.83
C GLY A 47 12.14 -22.74 8.95
N LYS A 48 13.46 -22.97 8.90
CA LYS A 48 14.38 -22.46 9.92
C LYS A 48 14.62 -20.95 9.82
N ALA A 49 14.48 -20.35 8.64
CA ALA A 49 14.59 -18.90 8.46
C ALA A 49 13.43 -18.11 9.07
N THR A 50 12.25 -18.75 9.14
CA THR A 50 11.01 -18.23 9.72
C THR A 50 10.77 -18.74 11.15
N ALA A 51 11.81 -19.29 11.79
CA ALA A 51 11.71 -19.74 13.17
C ALA A 51 11.39 -18.54 14.08
N GLN A 52 10.58 -18.75 15.11
CA GLN A 52 10.15 -17.68 15.99
C GLN A 52 10.01 -18.17 17.42
N ASP A 53 10.56 -17.43 18.39
CA ASP A 53 10.33 -17.74 19.79
C ASP A 53 8.84 -17.61 20.13
N PRO A 54 8.17 -18.69 20.63
CA PRO A 54 6.73 -18.68 20.87
C PRO A 54 6.23 -17.64 21.88
N LYS A 55 7.11 -17.15 22.76
CA LYS A 55 6.76 -16.23 23.84
C LYS A 55 7.09 -14.80 23.48
N THR A 56 8.23 -14.57 22.85
CA THR A 56 8.75 -13.22 22.61
C THR A 56 8.58 -12.75 21.18
N GLY A 57 8.30 -13.65 20.23
CA GLY A 57 8.22 -13.34 18.81
C GLY A 57 9.58 -13.09 18.15
N GLU A 58 10.69 -13.34 18.86
CA GLU A 58 12.03 -13.09 18.32
C GLU A 58 12.31 -14.03 17.14
N THR A 59 12.59 -13.46 15.98
CA THR A 59 12.98 -14.18 14.75
C THR A 59 14.50 -14.09 14.54
N PRO A 60 15.10 -14.92 13.67
CA PRO A 60 16.52 -14.80 13.32
C PRO A 60 16.89 -13.41 12.79
N LEU A 61 15.99 -12.74 12.08
CA LEU A 61 16.19 -11.36 11.62
C LEU A 61 16.27 -10.38 12.79
N HIS A 62 15.34 -10.47 13.74
CA HIS A 62 15.39 -9.67 14.96
C HIS A 62 16.70 -9.91 15.72
N ALA A 63 17.06 -11.17 15.95
CA ALA A 63 18.25 -11.54 16.71
C ALA A 63 19.54 -10.99 16.08
N ALA A 64 19.69 -11.12 14.75
CA ALA A 64 20.86 -10.60 14.03
C ALA A 64 20.95 -9.07 14.11
N ILE A 65 19.84 -8.35 13.96
CA ILE A 65 19.82 -6.89 14.02
C ILE A 65 20.05 -6.40 15.46
N ARG A 66 19.39 -7.03 16.44
CA ARG A 66 19.44 -6.65 17.86
C ARG A 66 20.84 -6.80 18.44
N ALA A 67 21.57 -7.84 18.03
CA ALA A 67 22.94 -8.09 18.47
C ALA A 67 23.91 -6.95 18.16
N CYS A 68 23.63 -6.14 17.13
CA CYS A 68 24.43 -4.96 16.82
C CYS A 68 24.30 -3.86 17.89
N GLY A 69 23.21 -3.84 18.67
CA GLY A 69 22.93 -2.76 19.62
C GLY A 69 22.70 -1.39 18.96
N PRO A 70 22.51 -0.32 19.76
CA PRO A 70 22.25 1.02 19.24
C PRO A 70 23.48 1.63 18.55
N ALA A 71 23.26 2.33 17.44
CA ALA A 71 24.28 3.11 16.75
C ALA A 71 24.85 4.23 17.65
N SER A 72 26.10 4.61 17.39
CA SER A 72 26.70 5.77 18.07
C SER A 72 25.99 7.05 17.63
N PRO A 73 25.79 8.04 18.52
CA PRO A 73 25.22 9.34 18.14
C PRO A 73 26.03 10.09 17.07
N ASP A 74 27.33 9.79 16.97
CA ASP A 74 28.27 10.38 15.99
C ASP A 74 28.40 9.54 14.70
N ASP A 75 27.66 8.43 14.58
CA ASP A 75 27.66 7.58 13.39
C ASP A 75 26.89 8.30 12.26
N ASP A 76 27.64 8.89 11.33
CA ASP A 76 27.10 9.56 10.15
C ASP A 76 26.67 8.58 9.05
N GLY A 77 26.83 7.26 9.28
CA GLY A 77 26.50 6.19 8.36
C GLY A 77 27.55 5.98 7.26
N GLN A 78 28.74 6.59 7.36
CA GLN A 78 29.82 6.43 6.37
C GLN A 78 30.80 5.30 6.71
N GLU A 79 30.98 4.97 7.99
CA GLU A 79 31.81 3.85 8.44
C GLU A 79 30.96 2.88 9.27
N GLU A 80 30.66 1.72 8.69
CA GLU A 80 29.85 0.72 9.36
C GLU A 80 30.68 -0.09 10.36
N ASP A 81 30.13 -0.22 11.57
CA ASP A 81 30.64 -1.10 12.62
C ASP A 81 30.83 -2.53 12.08
N GLY A 82 31.95 -3.18 12.39
CA GLY A 82 32.24 -4.54 11.92
C GLY A 82 31.12 -5.54 12.29
N SER A 83 30.43 -5.33 13.41
CA SER A 83 29.27 -6.12 13.78
C SER A 83 28.07 -5.93 12.85
N VAL A 84 27.88 -4.73 12.29
CA VAL A 84 26.81 -4.44 11.32
C VAL A 84 27.12 -5.08 9.96
N GLU A 85 28.37 -5.09 9.54
CA GLU A 85 28.77 -5.78 8.30
C GLU A 85 28.57 -7.29 8.39
N GLU A 86 28.90 -7.91 9.53
CA GLU A 86 28.60 -9.32 9.79
C GLU A 86 27.08 -9.58 9.82
N ALA A 87 26.31 -8.67 10.44
CA ALA A 87 24.86 -8.76 10.47
C ALA A 87 24.21 -8.66 9.09
N LYS A 88 24.72 -7.79 8.18
CA LYS A 88 24.21 -7.67 6.81
C LYS A 88 24.26 -9.00 6.07
N ASP A 89 25.39 -9.69 6.17
CA ASP A 89 25.60 -11.00 5.55
C ASP A 89 24.58 -12.03 6.08
N ILE A 90 24.31 -12.01 7.38
CA ILE A 90 23.32 -12.87 8.03
C ILE A 90 21.91 -12.53 7.56
N VAL A 91 21.53 -11.25 7.60
CA VAL A 91 20.20 -10.76 7.20
C VAL A 91 19.92 -11.08 5.73
N HIS A 92 20.90 -10.87 4.85
CA HIS A 92 20.79 -11.21 3.45
C HIS A 92 20.58 -12.72 3.23
N ASP A 93 21.39 -13.56 3.89
CA ASP A 93 21.25 -15.02 3.81
C ASP A 93 19.88 -15.48 4.35
N LEU A 94 19.37 -14.86 5.41
CA LEU A 94 18.04 -15.14 5.98
C LEU A 94 16.92 -14.80 4.99
N PHE A 95 16.95 -13.64 4.35
CA PHE A 95 15.96 -13.28 3.33
C PHE A 95 15.99 -14.24 2.13
N LEU A 96 17.17 -14.66 1.68
CA LEU A 96 17.29 -15.67 0.61
C LEU A 96 16.73 -17.03 0.99
N GLN A 97 16.57 -17.33 2.28
CA GLN A 97 16.00 -18.56 2.80
C GLN A 97 14.53 -18.40 3.23
N GLY A 98 13.89 -17.29 2.87
CA GLY A 98 12.46 -17.06 3.11
C GLY A 98 12.13 -16.47 4.48
N ALA A 99 13.08 -15.84 5.18
CA ALA A 99 12.75 -15.08 6.38
C ALA A 99 11.77 -13.95 6.06
N ILE A 100 10.77 -13.75 6.93
CA ILE A 100 9.67 -12.80 6.72
C ILE A 100 10.09 -11.42 7.26
N TRP A 101 9.98 -10.40 6.42
CA TRP A 101 10.51 -9.06 6.71
C TRP A 101 9.64 -8.25 7.68
N ASN A 102 8.37 -8.59 7.80
CA ASN A 102 7.36 -7.89 8.59
C ASN A 102 6.81 -8.72 9.77
N ASP A 103 7.39 -9.88 10.08
CA ASP A 103 7.10 -10.59 11.34
C ASP A 103 7.32 -9.64 12.51
N VAL A 104 6.47 -9.71 13.54
CA VAL A 104 6.59 -8.85 14.73
C VAL A 104 7.05 -9.60 15.96
N ASP A 105 7.79 -8.90 16.83
CA ASP A 105 8.11 -9.36 18.17
C ASP A 105 7.01 -8.97 19.20
N SER A 106 7.23 -9.34 20.46
CA SER A 106 6.30 -9.04 21.57
C SER A 106 6.19 -7.56 21.93
N ASN A 107 7.04 -6.69 21.36
CA ASN A 107 6.89 -5.23 21.44
C ASN A 107 6.15 -4.66 20.22
N ASN A 108 5.61 -5.53 19.35
CA ASN A 108 5.04 -5.18 18.05
C ASN A 108 6.06 -4.49 17.12
N GLU A 109 7.35 -4.83 17.20
CA GLU A 109 8.38 -4.35 16.28
C GLU A 109 8.65 -5.40 15.20
N THR A 110 8.76 -4.97 13.94
CA THR A 110 9.36 -5.81 12.89
C THR A 110 10.89 -5.70 12.91
N PRO A 111 11.64 -6.54 12.17
CA PRO A 111 13.08 -6.37 11.99
C PRO A 111 13.46 -4.97 11.50
N GLY A 112 12.64 -4.39 10.61
CA GLY A 112 12.81 -3.01 10.15
C GLY A 112 12.55 -1.97 11.24
N CYS A 113 11.47 -2.11 12.03
CA CYS A 113 11.21 -1.24 13.18
C CYS A 113 12.38 -1.24 14.17
N LEU A 114 12.89 -2.44 14.50
CA LEU A 114 14.03 -2.62 15.37
C LEU A 114 15.29 -1.94 14.82
N ALA A 115 15.62 -2.17 13.54
CA ALA A 115 16.77 -1.55 12.90
C ALA A 115 16.68 -0.01 12.94
N LEU A 116 15.50 0.54 12.68
CA LEU A 116 15.25 1.97 12.74
C LEU A 116 15.41 2.52 14.17
N ARG A 117 14.82 1.85 15.18
CA ARG A 117 14.95 2.25 16.60
C ARG A 117 16.39 2.22 17.08
N LEU A 118 17.18 1.26 16.62
CA LEU A 118 18.60 1.15 16.93
C LEU A 118 19.49 2.10 16.10
N GLY A 119 18.93 2.84 15.13
CA GLY A 119 19.69 3.72 14.25
C GLY A 119 20.54 2.99 13.22
N ARG A 120 20.29 1.69 12.97
CA ARG A 120 21.04 0.85 12.02
C ARG A 120 20.50 1.01 10.60
N LYS A 121 20.83 2.14 9.98
CA LYS A 121 20.30 2.58 8.67
C LYS A 121 20.51 1.56 7.54
N SER A 122 21.69 0.93 7.46
CA SER A 122 22.00 -0.04 6.41
C SER A 122 21.18 -1.32 6.53
N LEU A 123 20.98 -1.83 7.76
CA LEU A 123 20.09 -2.97 8.03
C LEU A 123 18.62 -2.61 7.79
N TYR A 124 18.21 -1.39 8.16
CA TYR A 124 16.87 -0.88 7.85
C TYR A 124 16.60 -0.87 6.34
N GLN A 125 17.57 -0.40 5.55
CA GLN A 125 17.48 -0.37 4.10
C GLN A 125 17.38 -1.78 3.49
N LEU A 126 18.09 -2.78 4.04
CA LEU A 126 17.93 -4.19 3.63
C LEU A 126 16.52 -4.72 3.91
N CYS A 127 15.90 -4.35 5.04
CA CYS A 127 14.51 -4.71 5.33
C CYS A 127 13.53 -4.06 4.34
N ILE A 128 13.73 -2.78 3.97
CA ILE A 128 12.92 -2.12 2.94
C ILE A 128 13.03 -2.88 1.61
N GLU A 129 14.24 -3.18 1.17
CA GLU A 129 14.46 -3.87 -0.10
C GLU A 129 13.87 -5.28 -0.11
N ALA A 130 13.91 -5.98 1.02
CA ALA A 130 13.25 -7.27 1.16
C ALA A 130 11.72 -7.14 1.05
N GLY A 131 11.13 -6.14 1.72
CA GLY A 131 9.71 -5.84 1.61
C GLY A 131 9.29 -5.53 0.18
N VAL A 132 9.99 -4.61 -0.50
CA VAL A 132 9.71 -4.27 -1.90
C VAL A 132 9.78 -5.50 -2.81
N ARG A 133 10.80 -6.35 -2.66
CA ARG A 133 10.90 -7.59 -3.45
C ARG A 133 9.75 -8.55 -3.19
N ALA A 134 9.32 -8.69 -1.93
CA ALA A 134 8.20 -9.55 -1.57
C ALA A 134 6.90 -9.03 -2.21
N GLU A 135 6.59 -7.74 -2.05
CA GLU A 135 5.38 -7.12 -2.61
C GLU A 135 5.33 -7.23 -4.15
N LEU A 136 6.44 -7.00 -4.83
CA LEU A 136 6.50 -7.16 -6.30
C LEU A 136 6.34 -8.61 -6.74
N LEU A 137 6.81 -9.57 -5.95
CA LEU A 137 6.65 -10.99 -6.24
C LEU A 137 5.19 -11.43 -6.09
N PHE A 138 4.54 -11.07 -4.98
CA PHE A 138 3.12 -11.35 -4.76
C PHE A 138 2.25 -10.69 -5.83
N ALA A 139 2.55 -9.45 -6.18
CA ALA A 139 1.92 -8.73 -7.27
C ALA A 139 2.01 -9.41 -8.65
N LEU A 140 3.02 -10.28 -8.87
CA LEU A 140 3.23 -11.04 -10.10
C LEU A 140 2.60 -12.44 -10.03
N MET A 141 2.63 -13.07 -8.86
CA MET A 141 2.11 -14.43 -8.66
C MET A 141 0.58 -14.50 -8.71
N GLY A 142 -0.12 -13.37 -8.63
CA GLY A 142 -1.59 -13.34 -8.59
C GLY A 142 -2.16 -13.74 -7.23
N ASP A 143 -1.36 -14.44 -6.42
CA ASP A 143 -1.57 -14.73 -5.01
C ASP A 143 -1.06 -13.54 -4.19
N TYR A 144 -1.95 -12.61 -3.90
CA TYR A 144 -1.74 -11.60 -2.88
C TYR A 144 -2.28 -12.16 -1.56
N GLU A 145 -1.43 -12.84 -0.79
CA GLU A 145 -1.67 -13.01 0.65
C GLU A 145 -1.04 -11.79 1.36
N GLU A 146 -1.93 -10.93 1.84
CA GLU A 146 -1.61 -9.63 2.42
C GLU A 146 -0.71 -9.75 3.65
N LEU A 147 0.22 -8.80 3.77
CA LEU A 147 0.84 -8.55 5.06
C LEU A 147 -0.17 -7.84 5.96
N SER A 148 -0.32 -8.33 7.19
CA SER A 148 -1.15 -7.70 8.21
C SER A 148 -0.78 -6.21 8.40
N SER A 149 -1.47 -5.33 7.67
CA SER A 149 -2.03 -4.07 8.18
C SER A 149 -3.31 -4.35 8.96
N GLY A 150 -3.41 -5.55 9.52
CA GLY A 150 -4.65 -6.12 9.94
C GLY A 150 -5.56 -6.51 8.77
N SER A 151 -5.24 -7.60 8.08
CA SER A 151 -6.14 -8.26 7.14
C SER A 151 -5.57 -9.65 6.86
N GLU A 152 -6.20 -10.67 7.45
CA GLU A 152 -6.14 -12.04 6.97
C GLU A 152 -7.59 -12.51 6.93
N ASP A 153 -8.16 -12.63 5.73
CA ASP A 153 -9.34 -13.46 5.51
C ASP A 153 -8.85 -14.86 5.15
N GLY A 154 -9.14 -15.81 6.02
CA GLY A 154 -9.24 -17.20 5.64
C GLY A 154 -10.68 -17.45 5.20
N ASP A 155 -10.91 -17.53 3.89
CA ASP A 155 -12.02 -18.29 3.32
C ASP A 155 -11.65 -18.69 1.87
N GLU A 156 -11.47 -20.00 1.69
CA GLU A 156 -11.34 -20.64 0.38
C GLU A 156 -12.68 -20.53 -0.38
N GLU A 157 -12.82 -19.57 -1.29
CA GLU A 157 -13.83 -19.66 -2.34
C GLU A 157 -13.21 -20.20 -3.65
N MET A 158 -13.28 -21.53 -3.81
CA MET A 158 -13.01 -22.19 -5.10
C MET A 158 -14.05 -21.76 -6.14
N GLU A 159 -13.66 -20.91 -7.10
CA GLU A 159 -14.42 -20.76 -8.35
C GLU A 159 -14.19 -21.97 -9.26
N VAL A 160 -15.29 -22.65 -9.58
CA VAL A 160 -15.35 -23.78 -10.50
C VAL A 160 -15.22 -23.29 -11.95
N GLN A 161 -14.13 -23.65 -12.64
CA GLN A 161 -14.11 -23.71 -14.10
C GLN A 161 -13.61 -25.07 -14.60
N GLN A 162 -14.37 -25.59 -15.56
CA GLN A 162 -14.35 -26.94 -16.12
C GLN A 162 -13.23 -27.12 -17.16
N ASP A 163 -12.53 -28.25 -17.03
CA ASP A 163 -11.85 -29.10 -18.03
C ASP A 163 -10.89 -28.46 -19.08
N ASP A 164 -9.60 -28.81 -18.97
CA ASP A 164 -8.92 -29.58 -20.03
C ASP A 164 -7.72 -30.36 -19.44
N ASP A 165 -7.68 -31.66 -19.73
CA ASP A 165 -6.73 -32.68 -19.27
C ASP A 165 -5.28 -32.42 -19.73
N GLU A 166 -4.31 -32.47 -18.80
CA GLU A 166 -3.04 -33.20 -18.96
C GLU A 166 -2.30 -33.35 -17.60
N GLU A 167 -1.72 -34.52 -17.36
CA GLU A 167 -1.35 -35.13 -16.06
C GLU A 167 -0.46 -34.29 -15.11
N ALA A 168 -0.93 -34.08 -13.88
CA ALA A 168 -0.13 -33.72 -12.70
C ALA A 168 -0.30 -34.79 -11.59
N PRO A 169 0.76 -35.12 -10.82
CA PRO A 169 0.76 -36.27 -9.91
C PRO A 169 -0.13 -36.08 -8.67
N GLN A 170 -0.85 -37.14 -8.31
CA GLN A 170 -1.79 -37.26 -7.18
C GLN A 170 -1.23 -36.73 -5.84
N LEU A 171 -1.92 -35.73 -5.28
CA LEU A 171 -1.91 -35.42 -3.85
C LEU A 171 -2.73 -36.49 -3.12
N VAL A 172 -2.10 -37.16 -2.15
CA VAL A 172 -2.72 -38.17 -1.30
C VAL A 172 -3.67 -37.46 -0.32
N SER A 173 -4.94 -37.83 -0.37
CA SER A 173 -5.97 -37.44 0.59
C SER A 173 -5.61 -37.90 2.00
N THR A 174 -5.45 -36.97 2.95
CA THR A 174 -5.33 -37.28 4.37
C THR A 174 -6.71 -37.27 5.02
N GLU A 175 -7.42 -38.39 4.92
CA GLU A 175 -8.36 -38.78 5.98
C GLU A 175 -7.56 -39.67 6.96
N ASP A 176 -7.67 -39.34 8.25
CA ASP A 176 -6.99 -39.91 9.43
C ASP A 176 -5.58 -39.37 9.75
N VAL A 177 -5.52 -38.22 10.43
CA VAL A 177 -4.37 -37.82 11.26
C VAL A 177 -4.84 -37.67 12.71
N GLU A 178 -4.24 -38.47 13.60
CA GLU A 178 -4.34 -38.35 15.06
C GLU A 178 -4.02 -36.92 15.54
N PRO A 179 -4.51 -36.46 16.71
CA PRO A 179 -4.28 -35.08 17.14
C PRO A 179 -2.79 -34.83 17.37
N THR A 180 -2.15 -34.17 16.41
CA THR A 180 -0.81 -33.60 16.57
C THR A 180 -0.91 -32.51 17.63
N VAL A 181 -0.05 -32.60 18.66
CA VAL A 181 0.13 -31.55 19.66
C VAL A 181 0.45 -30.26 18.92
N GLU A 182 -0.42 -29.26 18.98
CA GLU A 182 -0.14 -27.93 18.42
C GLU A 182 1.12 -27.38 19.08
N GLU A 183 2.20 -27.22 18.30
CA GLU A 183 3.38 -26.52 18.78
C GLU A 183 2.97 -25.09 19.18
N PRO A 184 3.46 -24.57 20.32
CA PRO A 184 3.12 -23.22 20.73
C PRO A 184 3.65 -22.24 19.68
N LYS A 185 2.75 -21.56 18.97
CA LYS A 185 3.09 -20.47 18.04
C LYS A 185 2.99 -19.13 18.77
N PHE A 186 3.86 -18.19 18.37
CA PHE A 186 3.74 -16.81 18.84
C PHE A 186 2.44 -16.20 18.33
N ILE A 187 1.81 -15.37 19.16
CA ILE A 187 0.60 -14.63 18.83
C ILE A 187 0.97 -13.14 18.85
N PRO A 188 0.94 -12.45 17.70
CA PRO A 188 1.19 -11.01 17.62
C PRO A 188 0.30 -10.20 18.58
N PRO A 189 0.80 -9.08 19.14
CA PRO A 189 0.04 -8.26 20.08
C PRO A 189 -1.30 -7.74 19.52
N ASP A 190 -1.38 -7.55 18.21
CA ASP A 190 -2.50 -7.00 17.45
C ASP A 190 -3.35 -8.07 16.74
N ALA A 191 -3.06 -9.37 16.94
CA ALA A 191 -3.75 -10.48 16.26
C ALA A 191 -5.28 -10.55 16.48
N LYS A 192 -5.83 -9.75 17.42
CA LYS A 192 -7.28 -9.69 17.71
C LYS A 192 -7.92 -8.36 17.30
N GLU A 193 -7.16 -7.48 16.65
CA GLU A 193 -7.72 -6.22 16.19
C GLU A 193 -8.75 -6.46 15.08
N LYS A 194 -9.91 -5.81 15.21
CA LYS A 194 -10.94 -5.87 14.18
C LYS A 194 -10.50 -5.03 12.97
N GLN A 195 -10.49 -5.68 11.81
CA GLN A 195 -10.14 -5.09 10.53
C GLN A 195 -11.24 -4.22 9.95
N VAL A 196 -10.85 -3.39 9.00
CA VAL A 196 -11.76 -2.47 8.30
C VAL A 196 -11.84 -2.95 6.86
N THR A 197 -13.03 -3.38 6.44
CA THR A 197 -13.28 -3.76 5.05
C THR A 197 -14.18 -2.74 4.37
N SER A 198 -14.10 -2.64 3.04
CA SER A 198 -14.94 -1.76 2.24
C SER A 198 -16.43 -2.06 2.46
N GLU A 199 -16.79 -3.33 2.58
CA GLU A 199 -18.18 -3.74 2.84
C GLU A 199 -18.67 -3.31 4.22
N GLU A 200 -17.88 -3.52 5.28
CA GLU A 200 -18.26 -3.08 6.62
C GLU A 200 -18.37 -1.55 6.69
N TYR A 201 -17.42 -0.84 6.09
CA TYR A 201 -17.44 0.62 6.01
C TYR A 201 -18.69 1.13 5.31
N LEU A 202 -19.03 0.63 4.11
CA LEU A 202 -20.19 1.09 3.34
C LEU A 202 -21.53 0.76 4.01
N ASN A 203 -21.57 -0.25 4.88
CA ASN A 203 -22.74 -0.61 5.69
C ASN A 203 -22.78 0.10 7.05
N SER A 204 -21.74 0.86 7.41
CA SER A 204 -21.62 1.54 8.69
C SER A 204 -22.47 2.83 8.73
N LYS A 205 -22.58 3.41 9.93
CA LYS A 205 -23.09 4.78 10.12
C LYS A 205 -21.92 5.69 10.43
N LEU A 206 -21.87 6.83 9.75
CA LEU A 206 -20.84 7.83 10.02
C LEU A 206 -21.34 8.92 10.97
N VAL A 207 -20.43 9.35 11.85
CA VAL A 207 -20.61 10.51 12.71
C VAL A 207 -19.68 11.61 12.21
N TYR A 208 -20.28 12.76 11.91
CA TYR A 208 -19.58 13.99 11.56
C TYR A 208 -19.45 14.87 12.80
N ASP A 209 -18.27 15.44 13.00
CA ASP A 209 -18.10 16.68 13.75
C ASP A 209 -17.21 17.65 12.94
N ASP A 210 -16.92 18.84 13.51
CA ASP A 210 -16.14 19.88 12.82
C ASP A 210 -14.68 19.46 12.55
N ALA A 211 -14.16 18.46 13.26
CA ALA A 211 -12.77 18.04 13.23
C ALA A 211 -12.57 16.65 12.59
N LYS A 212 -13.58 15.78 12.56
CA LYS A 212 -13.42 14.40 12.08
C LYS A 212 -14.69 13.75 11.55
N LEU A 213 -14.45 12.71 10.76
CA LEU A 213 -15.40 11.73 10.28
C LEU A 213 -14.99 10.36 10.84
N VAL A 214 -15.90 9.70 11.56
CA VAL A 214 -15.67 8.36 12.11
C VAL A 214 -16.81 7.42 11.77
N ASP A 215 -16.51 6.13 11.64
CA ASP A 215 -17.52 5.10 11.44
C ASP A 215 -18.12 4.60 12.78
N SER A 216 -19.01 3.60 12.69
CA SER A 216 -19.70 3.05 13.86
C SER A 216 -18.78 2.32 14.83
N ASP A 217 -17.61 1.87 14.37
CA ASP A 217 -16.58 1.22 15.18
C ASP A 217 -15.51 2.22 15.67
N LEU A 218 -15.77 3.52 15.48
CA LEU A 218 -14.89 4.63 15.82
C LEU A 218 -13.55 4.59 15.08
N ASN A 219 -13.49 3.99 13.90
CA ASN A 219 -12.33 4.11 13.03
C ASN A 219 -12.25 5.54 12.49
N GLY A 220 -11.06 6.13 12.50
CA GLY A 220 -10.84 7.41 11.83
C GLY A 220 -10.99 7.22 10.33
N VAL A 221 -11.99 7.85 9.72
CA VAL A 221 -12.23 7.81 8.27
C VAL A 221 -11.53 8.98 7.60
N MET A 222 -11.67 10.18 8.18
CA MET A 222 -11.07 11.41 7.68
C MET A 222 -10.96 12.42 8.82
N MET A 223 -9.93 13.26 8.80
CA MET A 223 -9.63 14.19 9.89
C MET A 223 -9.23 15.57 9.37
N ALA A 224 -9.61 16.64 10.07
CA ALA A 224 -9.38 18.01 9.62
C ALA A 224 -7.89 18.38 9.50
N TRP A 225 -6.99 17.71 10.23
CA TRP A 225 -5.55 17.93 10.12
C TRP A 225 -4.99 17.63 8.71
N GLU A 226 -5.71 16.82 7.91
CA GLU A 226 -5.36 16.51 6.51
C GLU A 226 -5.53 17.71 5.56
N THR A 227 -6.13 18.79 6.03
CA THR A 227 -6.39 20.00 5.21
C THR A 227 -5.13 20.55 4.55
N ASP A 228 -3.98 20.55 5.24
CA ASP A 228 -2.72 21.04 4.64
C ASP A 228 -2.20 20.09 3.55
N ILE A 229 -2.40 18.79 3.73
CA ILE A 229 -2.04 17.75 2.75
C ILE A 229 -2.85 17.97 1.48
N MET A 230 -4.18 18.05 1.61
CA MET A 230 -5.07 18.25 0.47
C MET A 230 -4.80 19.56 -0.26
N ARG A 231 -4.47 20.63 0.48
CA ARG A 231 -4.09 21.92 -0.12
C ARG A 231 -2.87 21.79 -1.02
N ARG A 232 -1.86 21.04 -0.57
CA ARG A 232 -0.66 20.79 -1.36
C ARG A 232 -0.95 19.89 -2.53
N SER A 233 -1.72 18.81 -2.35
CA SER A 233 -2.18 17.95 -3.46
C SER A 233 -2.88 18.76 -4.56
N VAL A 234 -3.76 19.69 -4.19
CA VAL A 234 -4.43 20.59 -5.16
C VAL A 234 -3.42 21.50 -5.87
N ALA A 235 -2.47 22.09 -5.13
CA ALA A 235 -1.42 22.92 -5.72
C ALA A 235 -0.49 22.12 -6.64
N ALA A 236 -0.20 20.87 -6.31
CA ALA A 236 0.67 19.99 -7.07
C ALA A 236 -0.02 19.51 -8.37
N LEU A 237 -1.32 19.21 -8.28
CA LEU A 237 -2.20 18.89 -9.41
C LEU A 237 -2.38 20.08 -10.36
N ILE A 238 -2.57 21.30 -9.82
CA ILE A 238 -2.83 22.52 -10.60
C ILE A 238 -1.87 23.67 -10.16
N PRO A 239 -0.57 23.62 -10.54
CA PRO A 239 0.45 24.53 -10.01
C PRO A 239 0.27 26.00 -10.37
N ASP A 240 -0.38 26.28 -11.49
CA ASP A 240 -0.69 27.64 -11.95
C ASP A 240 -2.02 28.15 -11.41
N SER A 241 -2.75 27.33 -10.63
CA SER A 241 -4.10 27.61 -10.16
C SER A 241 -5.03 28.06 -11.30
N ALA A 242 -4.79 27.56 -12.53
CA ALA A 242 -5.51 28.02 -13.70
C ALA A 242 -6.98 27.59 -13.64
N PRO A 243 -7.92 28.50 -13.97
CA PRO A 243 -9.33 28.15 -14.00
C PRO A 243 -9.67 27.28 -15.22
N GLY A 244 -10.85 26.67 -15.17
CA GLY A 244 -11.40 25.92 -16.31
C GLY A 244 -10.87 24.49 -16.45
N LYS A 245 -10.14 23.95 -15.46
CA LYS A 245 -9.75 22.54 -15.43
C LYS A 245 -10.95 21.61 -15.29
N ARG A 246 -10.84 20.40 -15.86
CA ARG A 246 -11.75 19.27 -15.67
C ARG A 246 -11.22 18.41 -14.53
N ILE A 247 -11.99 18.28 -13.46
CA ILE A 247 -11.55 17.70 -12.20
C ILE A 247 -12.41 16.48 -11.88
N LEU A 248 -11.76 15.38 -11.48
CA LEU A 248 -12.40 14.21 -10.91
C LEU A 248 -11.86 13.98 -9.50
N ASN A 249 -12.74 13.98 -8.50
CA ASN A 249 -12.44 13.50 -7.16
C ASN A 249 -13.11 12.14 -6.94
N ILE A 250 -12.40 11.19 -6.36
CA ILE A 250 -12.88 9.84 -6.04
C ILE A 250 -12.74 9.65 -4.53
N GLY A 251 -13.87 9.72 -3.82
CA GLY A 251 -13.94 9.82 -2.36
C GLY A 251 -14.19 11.26 -1.91
N PHE A 252 -15.40 11.57 -1.46
CA PHE A 252 -15.77 12.93 -1.05
C PHE A 252 -15.34 13.21 0.40
N GLY A 253 -15.59 12.26 1.30
CA GLY A 253 -15.32 12.41 2.73
C GLY A 253 -16.01 13.64 3.32
N MET A 254 -15.22 14.62 3.76
CA MET A 254 -15.69 15.90 4.32
C MET A 254 -15.76 17.04 3.27
N GLY A 255 -15.40 16.78 2.01
CA GLY A 255 -15.45 17.77 0.93
C GLY A 255 -14.38 18.86 0.99
N ILE A 256 -13.30 18.64 1.74
CA ILE A 256 -12.19 19.58 1.93
C ILE A 256 -11.48 19.85 0.60
N VAL A 257 -11.03 18.78 -0.07
CA VAL A 257 -10.33 18.87 -1.37
C VAL A 257 -11.23 19.44 -2.46
N ASP A 258 -12.50 19.02 -2.50
CA ASP A 258 -13.49 19.53 -3.45
C ASP A 258 -13.75 21.02 -3.25
N GLY A 259 -13.78 21.49 -2.00
CA GLY A 259 -13.89 22.91 -1.67
C GLY A 259 -12.77 23.72 -2.30
N MET A 260 -11.54 23.23 -2.21
CA MET A 260 -10.36 23.89 -2.79
C MET A 260 -10.38 23.83 -4.32
N PHE A 261 -10.78 22.71 -4.92
CA PHE A 261 -10.97 22.62 -6.37
C PHE A 261 -12.02 23.59 -6.88
N ALA A 262 -13.16 23.71 -6.19
CA ALA A 262 -14.23 24.64 -6.57
C ALA A 262 -13.76 26.10 -6.57
N GLU A 263 -12.87 26.50 -5.65
CA GLU A 263 -12.27 27.84 -5.61
C GLU A 263 -11.45 28.18 -6.87
N LEU A 264 -10.88 27.16 -7.53
CA LEU A 264 -10.15 27.30 -8.79
C LEU A 264 -11.08 27.49 -10.00
N LYS A 265 -12.41 27.44 -9.85
CA LYS A 265 -13.40 27.63 -10.91
C LYS A 265 -13.22 26.64 -12.08
N PRO A 266 -13.38 25.34 -11.82
CA PRO A 266 -13.27 24.32 -12.84
C PRO A 266 -14.34 24.48 -13.93
N SER A 267 -14.05 24.00 -15.14
CA SER A 267 -15.06 23.88 -16.19
C SER A 267 -15.93 22.64 -15.99
N ARG A 268 -15.38 21.62 -15.33
CA ARG A 268 -16.03 20.36 -14.99
C ARG A 268 -15.50 19.85 -13.66
N HIS A 269 -16.36 19.40 -12.78
CA HIS A 269 -16.00 18.89 -11.46
C HIS A 269 -16.91 17.73 -11.11
N HIS A 270 -16.38 16.52 -11.20
CA HIS A 270 -17.08 15.30 -10.87
C HIS A 270 -16.56 14.77 -9.54
N ILE A 271 -17.49 14.30 -8.71
CA ILE A 271 -17.21 13.70 -7.40
C ILE A 271 -17.85 12.31 -7.41
N ILE A 272 -17.08 11.28 -7.09
CA ILE A 272 -17.59 9.92 -6.90
C ILE A 272 -17.65 9.64 -5.40
N GLU A 273 -18.83 9.25 -4.90
CA GLU A 273 -19.01 8.91 -3.49
C GLU A 273 -19.98 7.72 -3.35
N ALA A 274 -19.57 6.73 -2.56
CA ALA A 274 -20.28 5.47 -2.38
C ALA A 274 -21.04 5.39 -1.06
N HIS A 275 -20.57 6.05 0.00
CA HIS A 275 -21.08 5.87 1.35
C HIS A 275 -22.43 6.59 1.55
N PRO A 276 -23.50 5.89 1.95
CA PRO A 276 -24.83 6.48 2.11
C PRO A 276 -24.90 7.70 3.06
N SER A 277 -24.24 7.65 4.22
CA SER A 277 -24.18 8.78 5.16
C SER A 277 -23.46 10.02 4.60
N VAL A 278 -22.44 9.85 3.75
CA VAL A 278 -21.75 10.97 3.08
C VAL A 278 -22.67 11.58 2.03
N LEU A 279 -23.34 10.74 1.24
CA LEU A 279 -24.35 11.19 0.28
C LEU A 279 -25.54 11.92 0.94
N GLU A 280 -25.94 11.49 2.13
CA GLU A 280 -26.94 12.20 2.93
C GLU A 280 -26.41 13.56 3.38
N HIS A 281 -25.18 13.65 3.88
CA HIS A 281 -24.53 14.91 4.25
C HIS A 281 -24.48 15.89 3.05
N LEU A 282 -24.04 15.42 1.89
CA LEU A 282 -24.03 16.15 0.62
C LEU A 282 -25.41 16.70 0.19
N SER A 283 -26.50 16.11 0.68
CA SER A 283 -27.85 16.55 0.35
C SER A 283 -28.40 17.63 1.29
N LYS A 284 -27.70 17.95 2.39
CA LYS A 284 -28.11 18.96 3.37
C LYS A 284 -27.78 20.38 2.87
N ASP A 285 -28.57 21.36 3.30
CA ASP A 285 -28.41 22.77 2.92
C ASP A 285 -27.07 23.40 3.36
N GLU A 286 -26.41 22.81 4.36
CA GLU A 286 -25.11 23.24 4.87
C GLU A 286 -23.94 22.85 3.94
N SER A 287 -24.14 21.82 3.10
CA SER A 287 -23.14 21.39 2.13
C SER A 287 -23.02 22.39 0.99
N LYS A 288 -21.78 22.74 0.62
CA LYS A 288 -21.49 23.54 -0.59
C LYS A 288 -21.74 22.76 -1.87
N PHE A 289 -21.79 21.44 -1.77
CA PHE A 289 -21.99 20.50 -2.87
C PHE A 289 -23.39 19.89 -2.78
N GLY A 290 -23.91 19.37 -3.89
CA GLY A 290 -25.26 18.80 -3.96
C GLY A 290 -26.09 19.39 -5.10
N PRO A 291 -27.43 19.22 -5.10
CA PRO A 291 -28.27 19.51 -6.27
C PRO A 291 -28.23 20.96 -6.76
N SER A 292 -28.03 21.93 -5.86
CA SER A 292 -27.90 23.35 -6.23
C SER A 292 -26.55 23.64 -6.88
N TRP A 293 -25.49 22.97 -6.42
CA TRP A 293 -24.15 23.05 -7.02
C TRP A 293 -24.09 22.33 -8.37
N GLU A 294 -24.70 21.15 -8.51
CA GLU A 294 -24.76 20.45 -9.81
C GLU A 294 -25.42 21.32 -10.88
N LYS A 295 -26.44 22.11 -10.51
CA LYS A 295 -27.13 23.05 -11.41
C LYS A 295 -26.36 24.34 -11.68
N SER A 296 -25.33 24.66 -10.90
CA SER A 296 -24.53 25.87 -11.08
C SER A 296 -23.39 25.69 -12.08
N GLY A 297 -23.17 24.45 -12.55
CA GLY A 297 -22.19 24.13 -13.59
C GLY A 297 -22.42 24.91 -14.89
N PRO A 298 -21.34 25.18 -15.66
CA PRO A 298 -21.43 25.95 -16.90
C PRO A 298 -22.29 25.28 -17.99
N GLU A 299 -22.46 23.96 -17.91
CA GLU A 299 -23.35 23.17 -18.76
C GLU A 299 -23.93 21.98 -17.97
N GLU A 300 -24.95 21.33 -18.54
CA GLU A 300 -25.59 20.18 -17.90
C GLU A 300 -24.59 19.04 -17.69
N GLY A 301 -24.52 18.56 -16.45
CA GLY A 301 -23.60 17.49 -16.05
C GLY A 301 -22.16 17.95 -15.82
N ALA A 302 -21.82 19.24 -16.03
CA ALA A 302 -20.46 19.71 -15.77
C ALA A 302 -20.05 19.57 -14.30
N PHE A 303 -20.98 19.84 -13.38
CA PHE A 303 -20.81 19.59 -11.95
C PHE A 303 -21.70 18.42 -11.55
N LYS A 304 -21.10 17.35 -11.03
CA LYS A 304 -21.84 16.11 -10.78
C LYS A 304 -21.31 15.33 -9.59
N VAL A 305 -22.23 14.91 -8.71
CA VAL A 305 -21.98 13.86 -7.73
C VAL A 305 -22.51 12.54 -8.29
N HIS A 306 -21.59 11.62 -8.55
CA HIS A 306 -21.87 10.24 -8.93
C HIS A 306 -22.00 9.39 -7.67
N LYS A 307 -23.19 8.82 -7.48
CA LYS A 307 -23.52 7.99 -6.32
C LYS A 307 -23.19 6.54 -6.62
N GLY A 308 -22.27 5.95 -5.87
CA GLY A 308 -21.89 4.55 -5.99
C GLY A 308 -20.39 4.34 -5.94
N LYS A 309 -20.00 3.06 -6.01
CA LYS A 309 -18.60 2.62 -6.04
C LYS A 309 -17.90 3.14 -7.29
N TRP A 310 -16.65 3.55 -7.16
CA TRP A 310 -15.90 4.08 -8.29
C TRP A 310 -15.66 3.02 -9.37
N GLN A 311 -15.55 1.76 -8.96
CA GLN A 311 -15.45 0.59 -9.84
C GLN A 311 -16.64 0.49 -10.81
N ASP A 312 -17.83 0.97 -10.41
CA ASP A 312 -19.03 0.99 -11.25
C ASP A 312 -19.21 2.29 -12.05
N ILE A 313 -18.58 3.38 -11.60
CA ILE A 313 -18.78 4.73 -12.14
C ILE A 313 -17.70 5.08 -13.16
N VAL A 314 -16.43 4.81 -12.86
CA VAL A 314 -15.30 5.10 -13.73
C VAL A 314 -15.45 4.46 -15.12
N PRO A 315 -15.89 3.19 -15.27
CA PRO A 315 -16.17 2.62 -16.58
C PRO A 315 -17.24 3.38 -17.37
N LYS A 316 -18.27 3.90 -16.70
CA LYS A 316 -19.32 4.70 -17.35
C LYS A 316 -18.81 6.06 -17.80
N LEU A 317 -17.97 6.70 -16.99
CA LEU A 317 -17.30 7.95 -17.37
C LEU A 317 -16.41 7.74 -18.61
N LEU A 318 -15.68 6.62 -18.65
CA LEU A 318 -14.91 6.21 -19.83
C LEU A 318 -15.78 6.01 -21.07
N GLU A 319 -16.91 5.30 -20.93
CA GLU A 319 -17.88 5.09 -22.02
C GLU A 319 -18.48 6.40 -22.55
N ASP A 320 -18.74 7.35 -21.64
CA ASP A 320 -19.26 8.68 -21.94
C ASP A 320 -18.17 9.61 -22.57
N GLY A 321 -16.90 9.19 -22.56
CA GLY A 321 -15.78 9.93 -23.14
C GLY A 321 -15.27 11.05 -22.24
N GLU A 322 -15.48 10.94 -20.94
CA GLU A 322 -14.98 11.88 -19.95
C GLU A 322 -13.45 11.81 -19.83
N ILE A 323 -12.82 12.98 -19.79
CA ILE A 323 -11.37 13.13 -19.65
C ILE A 323 -11.10 14.28 -18.68
N TYR A 324 -10.14 14.09 -17.77
CA TYR A 324 -9.86 15.03 -16.68
C TYR A 324 -8.41 15.52 -16.69
N ASP A 325 -8.23 16.81 -16.38
CA ASP A 325 -6.93 17.45 -16.25
C ASP A 325 -6.31 17.22 -14.86
N ALA A 326 -7.14 17.01 -13.83
CA ALA A 326 -6.73 16.70 -12.48
C ALA A 326 -7.61 15.60 -11.88
N ILE A 327 -6.99 14.57 -11.33
CA ILE A 327 -7.68 13.46 -10.67
C ILE A 327 -7.12 13.31 -9.25
N TYR A 328 -7.99 13.26 -8.25
CA TYR A 328 -7.64 12.98 -6.87
C TYR A 328 -8.36 11.70 -6.40
N PHE A 329 -7.61 10.75 -5.82
CA PHE A 329 -8.13 9.46 -5.34
C PHE A 329 -7.89 9.33 -3.84
N ASP A 330 -8.97 9.23 -3.08
CA ASP A 330 -8.96 9.27 -1.62
C ASP A 330 -10.14 8.45 -1.07
N THR A 331 -10.14 7.15 -1.40
CA THR A 331 -11.15 6.20 -0.94
C THR A 331 -10.79 5.65 0.44
N PHE A 332 -11.78 5.06 1.12
CA PHE A 332 -11.60 4.48 2.45
C PHE A 332 -12.09 3.04 2.50
N GLY A 333 -11.37 2.20 3.27
CA GLY A 333 -11.67 0.78 3.46
C GLY A 333 -11.32 -0.09 2.25
N GLU A 334 -10.53 0.43 1.32
CA GLU A 334 -10.03 -0.32 0.16
C GLU A 334 -8.54 -0.60 0.34
N ASP A 335 -8.10 -1.78 -0.11
CA ASP A 335 -6.71 -2.18 -0.09
C ASP A 335 -5.89 -1.55 -1.24
N TYR A 336 -4.58 -1.73 -1.19
CA TYR A 336 -3.66 -1.18 -2.20
C TYR A 336 -3.93 -1.69 -3.62
N SER A 337 -4.44 -2.92 -3.79
CA SER A 337 -4.75 -3.49 -5.10
C SER A 337 -5.79 -2.66 -5.85
N GLN A 338 -6.70 -1.99 -5.14
CA GLN A 338 -7.70 -1.11 -5.74
C GLN A 338 -7.06 0.18 -6.30
N LEU A 339 -6.15 0.80 -5.56
CA LEU A 339 -5.36 1.94 -6.05
C LEU A 339 -4.51 1.52 -7.25
N ARG A 340 -3.85 0.36 -7.17
CA ARG A 340 -3.08 -0.23 -8.28
C ARG A 340 -3.95 -0.45 -9.50
N TYR A 341 -5.10 -1.08 -9.36
CA TYR A 341 -6.05 -1.30 -10.45
C TYR A 341 -6.47 0.03 -11.09
N PHE A 342 -6.73 1.06 -10.28
CA PHE A 342 -7.07 2.39 -10.81
C PHE A 342 -5.95 2.97 -11.68
N PHE A 343 -4.71 3.04 -11.19
CA PHE A 343 -3.62 3.66 -11.95
C PHE A 343 -3.04 2.77 -13.06
N SER A 344 -3.26 1.46 -13.04
CA SER A 344 -2.79 0.55 -14.10
C SER A 344 -3.81 0.39 -15.23
N GLU A 345 -5.11 0.31 -14.91
CA GLU A 345 -6.15 -0.05 -15.88
C GLU A 345 -7.05 1.13 -16.27
N CYS A 346 -7.37 2.02 -15.32
CA CYS A 346 -8.37 3.06 -15.54
C CYS A 346 -7.75 4.39 -16.00
N ILE A 347 -6.63 4.79 -15.40
CA ILE A 347 -6.05 6.13 -15.60
C ILE A 347 -5.74 6.44 -17.06
N ILE A 348 -5.35 5.43 -17.85
CA ILE A 348 -4.97 5.57 -19.26
C ILE A 348 -6.09 6.12 -20.14
N GLY A 349 -7.35 5.83 -19.78
CA GLY A 349 -8.52 6.25 -20.55
C GLY A 349 -9.16 7.55 -20.06
N ILE A 350 -9.00 7.87 -18.77
CA ILE A 350 -9.75 8.95 -18.11
C ILE A 350 -8.90 10.20 -17.82
N MET A 351 -7.57 10.07 -17.80
CA MET A 351 -6.66 11.20 -17.60
C MET A 351 -6.28 11.86 -18.93
N ASP A 352 -6.28 13.20 -18.95
CA ASP A 352 -5.79 13.97 -20.08
C ASP A 352 -4.29 13.72 -20.32
N GLN A 353 -3.84 13.93 -21.56
CA GLN A 353 -2.45 13.76 -21.95
C GLN A 353 -1.47 14.62 -21.13
N GLU A 354 -1.89 15.84 -20.76
CA GLU A 354 -1.14 16.74 -19.87
C GLU A 354 -1.69 16.75 -18.44
N GLY A 355 -2.63 15.84 -18.16
CA GLY A 355 -3.30 15.70 -16.88
C GLY A 355 -2.37 15.18 -15.80
N LYS A 356 -2.82 15.35 -14.56
CA LYS A 356 -2.12 14.84 -13.38
C LYS A 356 -3.06 14.05 -12.47
N PHE A 357 -2.48 13.07 -11.80
CA PHE A 357 -3.14 12.23 -10.82
C PHE A 357 -2.41 12.32 -9.48
N SER A 358 -3.16 12.32 -8.39
CA SER A 358 -2.65 12.25 -7.02
C SER A 358 -3.60 11.44 -6.16
N PHE A 359 -3.09 10.88 -5.08
CA PHE A 359 -3.87 10.18 -4.08
C PHE A 359 -3.42 10.58 -2.67
N PHE A 360 -4.24 10.29 -1.66
CA PHE A 360 -3.81 10.42 -0.26
C PHE A 360 -2.85 9.28 0.11
N ASN A 361 -1.59 9.59 0.42
CA ASN A 361 -0.59 8.57 0.73
C ASN A 361 -0.62 8.16 2.22
N GLY A 362 -1.59 7.31 2.59
CA GLY A 362 -1.69 6.67 3.91
C GLY A 362 -1.19 5.22 3.95
N LEU A 363 -0.58 4.72 2.87
CA LEU A 363 -0.26 3.29 2.71
C LEU A 363 0.75 2.83 3.76
N GLY A 364 0.34 1.94 4.67
CA GLY A 364 1.20 1.46 5.75
C GLY A 364 1.63 2.54 6.75
N ALA A 365 0.90 3.66 6.84
CA ALA A 365 1.26 4.80 7.69
C ALA A 365 1.05 4.55 9.19
N ASP A 366 0.60 3.37 9.58
CA ASP A 366 0.62 2.87 10.94
C ASP A 366 1.99 2.28 11.34
N ARG A 367 2.91 2.09 10.36
CA ARG A 367 4.25 1.56 10.59
C ARG A 367 5.26 2.05 9.55
N LYS A 368 6.29 2.78 10.00
CA LYS A 368 7.28 3.44 9.10
C LYS A 368 7.92 2.52 8.05
N ILE A 369 8.27 1.27 8.40
CA ILE A 369 8.83 0.34 7.42
C ILE A 369 7.82 -0.04 6.33
N CYS A 370 6.55 -0.23 6.66
CA CYS A 370 5.51 -0.53 5.68
C CYS A 370 5.29 0.68 4.78
N TYR A 371 5.20 1.88 5.35
CA TYR A 371 5.11 3.13 4.60
C TYR A 371 6.25 3.28 3.57
N ASP A 372 7.50 3.06 3.97
CA ASP A 372 8.66 3.17 3.08
C ASP A 372 8.69 2.08 2.00
N VAL A 373 8.23 0.86 2.33
CA VAL A 373 8.08 -0.23 1.36
C VAL A 373 7.02 0.14 0.32
N TYR A 374 5.81 0.50 0.75
CA TYR A 374 4.71 0.80 -0.16
C TYR A 374 4.96 2.06 -1.00
N THR A 375 5.66 3.07 -0.46
CA THR A 375 6.12 4.23 -1.24
C THR A 375 6.95 3.79 -2.45
N LYS A 376 7.94 2.89 -2.25
CA LYS A 376 8.77 2.35 -3.34
C LYS A 376 8.00 1.40 -4.27
N VAL A 377 7.10 0.59 -3.74
CA VAL A 377 6.26 -0.31 -4.54
C VAL A 377 5.37 0.49 -5.50
N VAL A 378 4.75 1.56 -4.99
CA VAL A 378 3.95 2.49 -5.81
C VAL A 378 4.79 3.08 -6.92
N GLU A 379 5.99 3.60 -6.63
CA GLU A 379 6.88 4.18 -7.65
C GLU A 379 7.17 3.18 -8.78
N MET A 380 7.52 1.93 -8.43
CA MET A 380 7.85 0.91 -9.42
C MET A 380 6.63 0.50 -10.25
N GLN A 381 5.47 0.30 -9.63
CA GLN A 381 4.25 -0.11 -10.33
C GLN A 381 3.66 1.03 -11.17
N CYS A 382 3.84 2.28 -10.75
CA CYS A 382 3.49 3.45 -11.56
C CYS A 382 4.39 3.55 -12.79
N ALA A 383 5.69 3.29 -12.65
CA ALA A 383 6.60 3.22 -13.77
C ALA A 383 6.19 2.13 -14.78
N ASP A 384 5.76 0.96 -14.31
CA ASP A 384 5.20 -0.10 -15.16
C ASP A 384 3.90 0.35 -15.86
N ALA A 385 3.08 1.16 -15.20
CA ALA A 385 1.90 1.81 -15.77
C ALA A 385 2.22 3.03 -16.66
N SER A 386 3.50 3.27 -16.98
CA SER A 386 3.97 4.43 -17.77
C SER A 386 3.65 5.79 -17.14
N LEU A 387 3.66 5.86 -15.81
CA LEU A 387 3.55 7.09 -15.02
C LEU A 387 4.89 7.43 -14.35
N ASP A 388 5.30 8.68 -14.47
CA ASP A 388 6.37 9.27 -13.65
C ASP A 388 5.75 9.77 -12.34
N VAL A 389 6.38 9.43 -11.21
CA VAL A 389 5.97 9.86 -9.86
C VAL A 389 6.92 10.93 -9.34
N GLU A 390 6.36 12.05 -8.87
CA GLU A 390 7.07 13.09 -8.14
C GLU A 390 6.46 13.20 -6.74
N TRP A 391 7.23 12.96 -5.68
CA TRP A 391 6.78 13.17 -4.32
C TRP A 391 6.98 14.62 -3.89
N GLU A 392 5.94 15.23 -3.34
CA GLU A 392 6.04 16.50 -2.65
C GLU A 392 6.15 16.28 -1.15
N GLU A 393 7.32 16.63 -0.60
CA GLU A 393 7.52 16.67 0.85
C GLU A 393 6.69 17.80 1.48
N SER A 394 5.86 17.44 2.44
CA SER A 394 5.03 18.35 3.20
C SER A 394 5.45 18.36 4.68
N ASP A 395 5.46 19.56 5.25
CA ASP A 395 5.76 19.79 6.66
C ASP A 395 4.43 19.93 7.42
N VAL A 396 3.70 18.82 7.53
CA VAL A 396 2.43 18.78 8.27
C VAL A 396 2.73 18.89 9.76
N ASP A 397 1.93 19.71 10.45
CA ASP A 397 1.98 19.77 11.91
C ASP A 397 1.36 18.51 12.49
N MET A 398 2.23 17.57 12.89
CA MET A 398 1.82 16.32 13.53
C MET A 398 1.64 16.47 15.06
N SER A 399 1.74 17.69 15.60
CA SER A 399 1.56 17.93 17.05
C SER A 399 0.08 17.76 17.43
N GLY A 400 -0.24 16.61 18.02
CA GLY A 400 -1.62 16.14 18.24
C GLY A 400 -1.87 14.72 17.74
N LEU A 401 -0.96 14.12 16.97
CA LEU A 401 -1.09 12.76 16.43
C LEU A 401 -0.24 11.71 17.19
N GLU A 402 0.54 12.13 18.18
CA GLU A 402 1.62 11.30 18.76
C GLU A 402 1.10 10.10 19.55
N LYS A 403 -0.09 10.22 20.16
CA LYS A 403 -0.60 9.21 21.09
C LYS A 403 -2.02 8.77 20.77
N ALA A 404 -2.25 7.48 20.94
CA ALA A 404 -3.58 6.90 20.85
C ALA A 404 -4.51 7.49 21.92
N GLY A 405 -5.71 7.91 21.52
CA GLY A 405 -6.74 8.44 22.41
C GLY A 405 -6.48 9.84 22.97
N GLU A 406 -5.42 10.54 22.55
CA GLU A 406 -5.13 11.94 22.89
C GLU A 406 -5.13 12.79 21.61
N GLY A 407 -5.29 14.11 21.74
CA GLY A 407 -5.20 15.05 20.62
C GLY A 407 -6.26 14.81 19.55
N GLU A 408 -5.84 14.76 18.30
CA GLU A 408 -6.74 14.50 17.15
C GLU A 408 -7.37 13.11 17.23
N TRP A 409 -6.76 12.17 17.98
CA TRP A 409 -7.25 10.80 18.13
C TRP A 409 -8.19 10.59 19.31
N GLU A 410 -8.59 11.64 20.02
CA GLU A 410 -9.55 11.52 21.13
C GLU A 410 -10.88 10.93 20.62
N GLY A 411 -11.31 9.80 21.18
CA GLY A 411 -12.52 9.11 20.74
C GLY A 411 -12.41 8.34 19.41
N VAL A 412 -11.19 8.18 18.88
CA VAL A 412 -10.89 7.35 17.71
C VAL A 412 -10.28 6.02 18.18
N ARG A 413 -10.87 4.90 17.76
CA ARG A 413 -10.39 3.54 18.07
C ARG A 413 -9.16 3.18 17.24
N ARG A 414 -9.29 3.23 15.92
CA ARG A 414 -8.21 2.90 14.97
C ARG A 414 -7.71 4.18 14.30
N ARG A 415 -6.42 4.46 14.51
CA ARG A 415 -5.70 5.55 13.86
C ARG A 415 -5.06 5.00 12.60
N TYR A 416 -5.31 5.64 11.46
CA TYR A 416 -4.69 5.26 10.19
C TYR A 416 -3.31 5.90 9.98
N TRP A 417 -2.85 6.71 10.94
CA TRP A 417 -1.55 7.35 10.91
C TRP A 417 -0.87 7.33 12.28
N THR A 418 0.39 6.89 12.34
CA THR A 418 1.21 6.83 13.57
C THR A 418 2.64 7.30 13.37
N LEU A 419 3.03 7.74 12.16
CA LEU A 419 4.41 8.12 11.87
C LEU A 419 4.78 9.46 12.52
N ASP A 420 5.94 9.48 13.19
CA ASP A 420 6.48 10.67 13.87
C ASP A 420 7.32 11.59 12.94
N SER A 421 7.55 11.21 11.68
CA SER A 421 8.66 11.79 10.89
C SER A 421 8.27 12.95 9.97
N LYS A 422 8.98 14.06 10.16
CA LYS A 422 9.26 15.07 9.12
C LYS A 422 10.54 14.67 8.36
N PRO A 423 10.65 14.90 7.04
CA PRO A 423 9.59 15.35 6.13
C PRO A 423 8.64 14.20 5.73
N PHE A 424 7.40 14.57 5.39
CA PHE A 424 6.30 13.66 5.07
C PHE A 424 6.04 13.68 3.55
N GLU A 425 6.01 12.52 2.88
CA GLU A 425 5.74 12.40 1.44
C GLU A 425 4.23 12.27 1.21
N GLY A 426 3.54 13.40 1.40
CA GLY A 426 2.08 13.43 1.52
C GLY A 426 1.27 13.50 0.27
N ALA A 427 1.90 13.97 -0.81
CA ALA A 427 1.26 14.13 -2.09
C ALA A 427 2.19 13.55 -3.16
N ALA A 428 1.74 12.49 -3.81
CA ALA A 428 2.34 12.00 -5.04
C ALA A 428 1.72 12.74 -6.22
N VAL A 429 2.52 13.34 -7.07
CA VAL A 429 2.08 13.82 -8.37
C VAL A 429 2.51 12.84 -9.44
N LEU A 430 1.53 12.21 -10.07
CA LEU A 430 1.73 11.27 -11.16
C LEU A 430 1.36 11.90 -12.49
N ARG A 431 2.20 11.69 -13.50
CA ARG A 431 2.00 12.15 -14.89
C ARG A 431 2.45 11.08 -15.86
N TYR A 432 1.98 11.11 -17.10
CA TYR A 432 2.51 10.18 -18.11
C TYR A 432 4.00 10.38 -18.33
N ALA A 433 4.74 9.27 -18.39
CA ALA A 433 6.17 9.28 -18.65
C ALA A 433 6.51 9.97 -19.98
N VAL A 434 7.59 10.75 -19.98
CA VAL A 434 8.00 11.52 -21.16
C VAL A 434 8.30 10.59 -22.34
N GLY A 435 7.42 10.58 -23.35
CA GLY A 435 7.58 9.83 -24.60
C GLY A 435 6.58 8.68 -24.85
N THR A 436 5.82 8.24 -23.84
CA THR A 436 4.76 7.21 -23.99
C THR A 436 3.44 7.81 -24.49
N SER A 437 3.20 9.05 -24.09
CA SER A 437 2.04 9.90 -24.36
C SER A 437 1.60 9.97 -25.84
N ASN A 438 2.52 9.96 -26.81
CA ASN A 438 2.17 10.11 -28.22
C ASN A 438 1.62 8.83 -28.91
N ARG A 439 1.76 7.64 -28.32
CA ARG A 439 1.44 6.36 -29.01
C ARG A 439 0.13 5.71 -28.57
N LEU A 440 -0.27 5.81 -27.30
CA LEU A 440 -1.35 4.99 -26.73
C LEU A 440 -2.76 5.60 -26.98
N GLN A 441 -2.96 6.90 -26.75
CA GLN A 441 -4.28 7.52 -26.96
C GLN A 441 -4.69 7.65 -28.44
N THR A 442 -3.74 7.78 -29.37
CA THR A 442 -4.03 7.83 -30.82
C THR A 442 -4.70 6.55 -31.32
N VAL A 443 -4.43 5.41 -30.66
CA VAL A 443 -4.99 4.10 -31.04
C VAL A 443 -6.39 3.88 -30.47
N LEU A 444 -6.69 4.40 -29.28
CA LEU A 444 -7.96 4.18 -28.58
C LEU A 444 -9.05 5.20 -28.94
N ILE A 445 -8.69 6.46 -29.21
CA ILE A 445 -9.66 7.57 -29.33
C ILE A 445 -10.21 7.74 -30.78
N ASN A 446 -9.75 6.98 -31.77
CA ASN A 446 -10.21 7.17 -33.16
C ASN A 446 -10.64 5.90 -33.94
N PRO A 447 -11.78 5.28 -33.60
CA PRO A 447 -12.36 4.21 -34.42
C PRO A 447 -13.05 4.72 -35.71
N LYS A 448 -13.20 6.03 -35.92
CA LYS A 448 -14.13 6.60 -36.93
C LYS A 448 -13.50 7.27 -38.16
N LYS A 449 -12.21 7.07 -38.46
CA LYS A 449 -11.58 7.59 -39.69
C LYS A 449 -11.17 6.56 -40.74
N ASN A 450 -11.64 5.31 -40.67
CA ASN A 450 -11.46 4.34 -41.74
C ASN A 450 -12.80 3.80 -42.26
N THR A 451 -13.54 4.64 -42.97
CA THR A 451 -14.72 4.22 -43.74
C THR A 451 -14.32 3.81 -45.16
N SER A 452 -13.95 2.54 -45.35
CA SER A 452 -14.20 1.89 -46.64
C SER A 452 -14.62 0.42 -46.47
N LYS A 453 -15.93 0.20 -46.55
CA LYS A 453 -16.65 -1.00 -46.99
C LYS A 453 -16.03 -2.38 -46.68
N SER A 454 -16.68 -3.08 -45.73
CA SER A 454 -17.45 -4.32 -45.95
C SER A 454 -17.19 -5.45 -44.93
N ARG A 455 -18.33 -5.99 -44.44
CA ARG A 455 -18.56 -7.21 -43.62
C ARG A 455 -18.28 -7.12 -42.12
N CYS A 456 -19.34 -7.32 -41.32
CA CYS A 456 -19.27 -7.55 -39.88
C CYS A 456 -18.59 -8.90 -39.55
N PRO A 457 -17.81 -8.97 -38.47
CA PRO A 457 -17.52 -10.21 -37.73
C PRO A 457 -18.05 -10.18 -36.28
N PRO A 458 -18.15 -11.35 -35.59
CA PRO A 458 -18.82 -11.54 -34.29
C PRO A 458 -17.84 -11.26 -33.10
N PRO A 459 -18.27 -11.38 -31.82
CA PRO A 459 -17.59 -10.76 -30.69
C PRO A 459 -16.34 -11.56 -30.28
N MET A 460 -15.18 -11.02 -30.62
CA MET A 460 -13.88 -11.33 -30.02
C MET A 460 -12.95 -10.16 -30.34
N MET A 461 -12.90 -9.16 -29.46
CA MET A 461 -12.03 -7.99 -29.66
C MET A 461 -11.43 -7.48 -28.35
N VAL A 462 -10.93 -8.41 -27.53
CA VAL A 462 -10.02 -8.10 -26.41
C VAL A 462 -8.69 -8.86 -26.56
N ALA A 463 -8.66 -10.03 -27.22
CA ALA A 463 -7.46 -10.87 -27.31
C ALA A 463 -6.45 -10.53 -28.42
N THR A 464 -6.68 -9.55 -29.31
CA THR A 464 -5.79 -9.32 -30.48
C THR A 464 -4.85 -8.12 -30.32
N ILE A 465 -4.98 -7.31 -29.28
CA ILE A 465 -4.04 -6.19 -29.02
C ILE A 465 -2.71 -6.68 -28.43
N TRP A 466 -2.70 -7.84 -27.77
CA TRP A 466 -1.49 -8.40 -27.16
C TRP A 466 -0.46 -9.01 -28.13
N ASN A 467 -0.86 -9.43 -29.33
CA ASN A 467 0.02 -10.19 -30.23
C ASN A 467 0.82 -9.35 -31.26
N LYS A 468 0.89 -8.03 -31.10
CA LYS A 468 1.64 -7.13 -32.01
C LYS A 468 2.71 -6.25 -31.36
N LEU A 469 3.08 -6.51 -30.10
CA LEU A 469 4.15 -5.81 -29.38
C LEU A 469 5.43 -6.64 -29.18
N THR A 470 5.64 -7.69 -29.96
CA THR A 470 6.92 -8.43 -30.02
C THR A 470 7.84 -7.86 -31.10
N TYR A 471 8.37 -6.65 -30.90
CA TYR A 471 9.60 -6.20 -31.58
C TYR A 471 10.23 -5.09 -30.74
N PHE A 472 11.17 -5.45 -29.85
CA PHE A 472 12.39 -4.70 -29.51
C PHE A 472 13.21 -5.52 -28.50
N THR A 473 13.99 -6.48 -29.00
CA THR A 473 15.04 -7.17 -28.26
C THR A 473 16.39 -6.83 -28.88
N GLU A 474 17.06 -5.79 -28.40
CA GLU A 474 18.51 -5.60 -28.59
C GLU A 474 19.13 -4.94 -27.37
N TYR A 475 19.40 -5.75 -26.33
CA TYR A 475 20.65 -5.64 -25.55
C TYR A 475 21.01 -7.06 -25.06
N ARG A 476 21.94 -7.69 -25.78
CA ARG A 476 22.56 -8.97 -25.43
C ARG A 476 23.66 -8.73 -24.39
N LEU A 477 23.58 -9.41 -23.25
CA LEU A 477 24.76 -9.89 -22.51
C LEU A 477 24.59 -11.41 -22.24
N PRO A 478 25.68 -12.20 -22.28
CA PRO A 478 25.60 -13.64 -22.54
C PRO A 478 25.41 -14.47 -21.26
N ILE A 479 24.36 -15.28 -21.25
CA ILE A 479 24.17 -16.37 -20.27
C ILE A 479 25.01 -17.56 -20.74
N CYS A 480 26.03 -17.90 -19.96
CA CYS A 480 26.71 -19.19 -20.05
C CYS A 480 25.78 -20.27 -19.51
N THR A 481 25.40 -21.18 -20.39
CA THR A 481 24.76 -22.47 -20.12
C THR A 481 25.69 -23.35 -19.30
N PHE A 482 25.17 -24.10 -18.33
CA PHE A 482 25.48 -25.54 -18.21
C PHE A 482 24.40 -26.25 -17.38
N MET A 483 23.73 -27.19 -18.05
CA MET A 483 22.95 -28.29 -17.46
C MET A 483 23.85 -29.26 -16.71
N GLY A 484 23.31 -29.89 -15.66
CA GLY A 484 23.87 -31.01 -14.92
C GLY A 484 23.07 -31.29 -13.67
#